data_AF-A0A1F9PCE7-F1
#
_entry.id   AF-A0A1F9PCE7-F1
#
_cell.length_a   1.000
_cell.length_b   1.000
_cell.length_c   1.000
_cell.angle_alpha   90.00
_cell.angle_beta   90.00
_cell.angle_gamma   90.00
#
_symmetry.space_group_name_H-M   'P 1'
#
loop_
_entity.id
_entity.type
_entity.pdbx_description
1 polymer ?
#
loop_
_entity_poly.entity_id
_entity_poly.type
_entity_poly.pdbx_seq_one_letter_code
_entity_poly.pdbx_strand_id
1 'polypeptide(L)'
;MNASYAKVNHYRNNHYEGMGSEQLILLLYNGALTRFRLAREGIEENNVKKLGENLSKAIAIIAELNTSLDPTTNDESIQFLRGLYRAILVELPKASATKDITIITRAEKYISELKNIWVNHVMAEKGSSIKDPQKENQRSHMSSFSV
;
A
#
# COMPACT_ATOMS: atom_id res chain seq x y z
N MET A 1 4.76 -10.38 -41.85
CA MET A 1 4.08 -9.21 -41.23
C MET A 1 2.82 -9.69 -40.55
N ASN A 2 2.52 -9.58 -39.26
CA ASN A 2 3.27 -9.42 -38.01
C ASN A 2 2.35 -9.97 -36.91
N ALA A 3 2.40 -11.28 -36.65
CA ALA A 3 1.70 -11.95 -35.55
C ALA A 3 2.32 -11.64 -34.16
N SER A 4 3.07 -10.54 -34.05
CA SER A 4 3.96 -10.22 -32.93
C SER A 4 3.37 -9.22 -31.91
N TYR A 5 2.21 -8.61 -32.20
CA TYR A 5 1.64 -7.56 -31.31
C TYR A 5 0.62 -8.07 -30.28
N ALA A 6 0.09 -9.30 -30.42
CA ALA A 6 -0.91 -9.84 -29.49
C ALA A 6 -0.31 -10.56 -28.27
N LYS A 7 1.01 -10.86 -28.27
CA LYS A 7 1.63 -11.70 -27.23
C LYS A 7 2.33 -10.95 -26.10
N VAL A 8 2.44 -9.62 -26.18
CA VAL A 8 3.14 -8.80 -25.17
C VAL A 8 2.21 -8.29 -24.06
N ASN A 9 0.89 -8.39 -24.22
CA ASN A 9 -0.09 -7.91 -23.23
C ASN A 9 -0.53 -8.93 -22.17
N HIS A 10 -0.19 -10.22 -22.30
CA HIS A 10 -0.65 -11.24 -21.34
C HIS A 10 0.22 -11.40 -20.09
N TYR A 11 1.46 -10.89 -20.09
CA TYR A 11 2.37 -11.06 -18.94
C TYR A 11 2.32 -9.92 -17.91
N ARG A 12 1.54 -8.86 -18.14
CA ARG A 12 1.38 -7.75 -17.16
C ARG A 12 0.01 -7.67 -16.50
N ASN A 13 -1.00 -8.38 -17.01
CA ASN A 13 -2.38 -8.25 -16.52
C ASN A 13 -2.79 -9.28 -15.45
N ASN A 14 -1.99 -10.33 -15.18
CA ASN A 14 -2.44 -11.44 -14.32
C ASN A 14 -1.74 -11.53 -12.95
N HIS A 15 -0.84 -10.59 -12.61
CA HIS A 15 -0.08 -10.68 -11.35
C HIS A 15 -0.89 -10.37 -10.08
N TYR A 16 -2.07 -9.77 -10.25
CA TYR A 16 -2.96 -9.38 -9.16
C TYR A 16 -4.23 -10.25 -9.08
N GLU A 17 -4.45 -11.13 -10.07
CA GLU A 17 -5.55 -12.09 -10.04
C GLU A 17 -5.36 -13.05 -8.86
N GLY A 18 -6.33 -13.07 -7.93
CA GLY A 18 -6.27 -13.89 -6.71
C GLY A 18 -5.62 -13.23 -5.49
N MET A 19 -5.12 -11.99 -5.59
CA MET A 19 -4.68 -11.24 -4.41
C MET A 19 -5.86 -10.69 -3.60
N GLY A 20 -5.81 -10.86 -2.27
CA GLY A 20 -6.76 -10.21 -1.37
C GLY A 20 -6.63 -8.68 -1.41
N SER A 21 -7.73 -7.98 -1.14
CA SER A 21 -7.76 -6.51 -1.06
C SER A 21 -6.69 -5.97 -0.11
N GLU A 22 -6.36 -6.70 0.95
CA GLU A 22 -5.38 -6.29 1.95
C GLU A 22 -3.95 -6.29 1.40
N GLN A 23 -3.65 -7.24 0.52
CA GLN A 23 -2.37 -7.31 -0.18
C GLN A 23 -2.25 -6.21 -1.23
N LEU A 24 -3.35 -5.85 -1.89
CA LEU A 24 -3.37 -4.73 -2.85
C LEU A 24 -3.08 -3.40 -2.17
N ILE A 25 -3.69 -3.13 -1.00
CA ILE A 25 -3.40 -1.93 -0.21
C ILE A 25 -1.91 -1.88 0.21
N LEU A 26 -1.35 -3.02 0.66
CA LEU A 26 0.07 -3.10 1.00
C LEU A 26 0.97 -2.80 -0.22
N LEU A 27 0.61 -3.30 -1.41
CA LEU A 27 1.33 -3.02 -2.65
C LEU A 27 1.24 -1.54 -3.03
N LEU A 28 0.08 -0.89 -2.84
CA LEU A 28 -0.08 0.55 -3.06
C LEU A 28 0.83 1.35 -2.10
N TYR A 29 0.87 1.01 -0.81
CA TYR A 29 1.79 1.66 0.13
C TYR A 29 3.26 1.52 -0.29
N ASN A 30 3.70 0.30 -0.66
CA ASN A 30 5.06 0.07 -1.14
C ASN A 30 5.37 0.84 -2.43
N GLY A 31 4.39 0.88 -3.34
CA GLY A 31 4.46 1.65 -4.58
C GLY A 31 4.67 3.14 -4.30
N ALA A 32 3.84 3.74 -3.43
CA ALA A 32 3.94 5.14 -3.04
C ALA A 32 5.31 5.46 -2.43
N LEU A 33 5.78 4.66 -1.47
CA LEU A 33 7.10 4.85 -0.83
C LEU A 33 8.25 4.80 -1.84
N THR A 34 8.20 3.85 -2.79
CA THR A 34 9.18 3.77 -3.87
C THR A 34 9.17 5.04 -4.73
N ARG A 35 7.98 5.57 -5.04
CA ARG A 35 7.85 6.80 -5.82
C ARG A 35 8.33 8.03 -5.06
N PHE A 36 8.08 8.14 -3.76
CA PHE A 36 8.63 9.23 -2.94
C PHE A 36 10.15 9.25 -2.96
N ARG A 37 10.80 8.10 -2.72
CA ARG A 37 12.26 7.97 -2.82
C ARG A 37 12.78 8.46 -4.18
N LEU A 38 12.22 7.95 -5.28
CA LEU A 38 12.67 8.31 -6.63
C LEU A 38 12.41 9.80 -6.97
N ALA A 39 11.34 10.38 -6.42
CA ALA A 39 11.06 11.80 -6.58
C ALA A 39 12.07 12.68 -5.82
N ARG A 40 12.48 12.26 -4.60
CA ARG A 40 13.55 12.91 -3.83
C ARG A 40 14.89 12.86 -4.56
N GLU A 41 15.27 11.69 -5.08
CA GLU A 41 16.46 11.56 -5.93
C GLU A 41 16.40 12.49 -7.15
N GLY A 42 15.22 12.66 -7.76
CA GLY A 42 15.04 13.62 -8.85
C GLY A 42 15.32 15.07 -8.47
N ILE A 43 15.03 15.47 -7.23
CA ILE A 43 15.41 16.80 -6.70
C ILE A 43 16.93 16.87 -6.52
N GLU A 44 17.51 15.88 -5.84
CA GLU A 44 18.95 15.82 -5.53
C GLU A 44 19.82 15.82 -6.80
N GLU A 45 19.39 15.10 -7.83
CA GLU A 45 20.05 15.00 -9.14
C GLU A 45 19.75 16.20 -10.06
N ASN A 46 18.93 17.16 -9.64
CA ASN A 46 18.39 18.22 -10.49
C ASN A 46 17.64 17.69 -11.74
N ASN A 47 17.11 16.48 -11.68
CA ASN A 47 16.39 15.81 -12.75
C ASN A 47 14.88 16.05 -12.63
N VAL A 48 14.41 17.14 -13.22
CA VAL A 48 13.00 17.56 -13.18
C VAL A 48 12.06 16.52 -13.78
N LYS A 49 12.50 15.78 -14.81
CA LYS A 49 11.71 14.70 -15.42
C LYS A 49 11.51 13.55 -14.43
N LYS A 50 12.59 13.10 -13.76
CA LYS A 50 12.53 12.04 -12.73
C LYS A 50 11.65 12.45 -11.56
N LEU A 51 11.74 13.70 -11.10
CA LEU A 51 10.86 14.28 -10.08
C LEU A 51 9.39 14.21 -10.53
N GLY A 52 9.05 14.83 -11.66
CA GLY A 52 7.66 14.91 -12.13
C GLY A 52 7.01 13.54 -12.38
N GLU A 53 7.75 12.62 -13.01
CA GLU A 53 7.25 11.27 -13.31
C GLU A 53 6.98 10.45 -12.05
N ASN A 54 7.82 10.54 -11.02
CA ASN A 54 7.61 9.76 -9.80
C ASN A 54 6.62 10.44 -8.87
N LEU A 55 6.63 11.76 -8.77
CA LEU A 55 5.68 12.51 -7.95
C LEU A 55 4.24 12.35 -8.46
N SER A 56 4.02 12.43 -9.78
CA SER A 56 2.69 12.18 -10.37
C SER A 56 2.18 10.76 -10.12
N LYS A 57 3.06 9.75 -10.20
CA LYS A 57 2.71 8.36 -9.85
C LYS A 57 2.40 8.19 -8.37
N ALA A 58 3.14 8.88 -7.48
CA ALA A 58 2.83 8.88 -6.05
C ALA A 58 1.44 9.49 -5.80
N ILE A 59 1.14 10.65 -6.39
CA ILE A 59 -0.17 11.32 -6.30
C ILE A 59 -1.29 10.38 -6.78
N ALA A 60 -1.11 9.70 -7.91
CA ALA A 60 -2.10 8.74 -8.41
C ALA A 60 -2.38 7.59 -7.43
N ILE A 61 -1.33 7.05 -6.80
CA ILE A 61 -1.48 5.99 -5.79
C ILE A 61 -2.22 6.50 -4.54
N ILE A 62 -1.88 7.69 -4.04
CA ILE A 62 -2.55 8.28 -2.88
C ILE A 62 -4.02 8.60 -3.19
N ALA A 63 -4.31 9.05 -4.41
CA ALA A 63 -5.68 9.27 -4.86
C ALA A 63 -6.47 7.96 -4.87
N GLU A 64 -5.89 6.88 -5.38
CA GLU A 64 -6.52 5.55 -5.39
C GLU A 64 -6.79 5.02 -3.97
N LEU A 65 -5.83 5.18 -3.06
CA LEU A 65 -6.02 4.84 -1.64
C LEU A 65 -7.15 5.66 -0.99
N ASN A 66 -7.33 6.91 -1.39
CA ASN A 66 -8.41 7.75 -0.88
C ASN A 66 -9.78 7.39 -1.49
N THR A 67 -9.83 6.99 -2.76
CA THR A 67 -11.09 6.58 -3.42
C THR A 67 -11.55 5.19 -2.98
N SER A 68 -10.64 4.33 -2.51
CA SER A 68 -11.01 3.01 -1.99
C SER A 68 -11.67 3.05 -0.60
N LEU A 69 -11.62 4.19 0.10
CA LEU A 69 -12.30 4.38 1.38
C LEU A 69 -13.81 4.54 1.19
N ASP A 70 -14.60 3.70 1.86
CA ASP A 70 -16.06 3.81 1.90
C ASP A 70 -16.48 5.21 2.40
N PRO A 71 -17.21 6.01 1.60
CA PRO A 71 -17.66 7.34 1.99
C PRO A 71 -18.94 7.33 2.83
N THR A 72 -19.63 6.19 2.92
CA THR A 72 -20.91 6.05 3.62
C THR A 72 -20.73 5.72 5.10
N THR A 73 -19.55 5.23 5.48
CA THR A 73 -19.23 4.89 6.87
C THR A 73 -19.00 6.14 7.73
N ASN A 74 -19.53 6.11 8.95
CA ASN A 74 -19.27 7.12 9.98
C ASN A 74 -18.10 6.73 10.91
N ASP A 75 -17.25 5.80 10.45
CA ASP A 75 -16.08 5.34 11.19
C ASP A 75 -15.01 6.44 11.25
N GLU A 76 -14.60 6.79 12.48
CA GLU A 76 -13.61 7.84 12.74
C GLU A 76 -12.25 7.55 12.09
N SER A 77 -11.82 6.28 12.05
CA SER A 77 -10.56 5.87 11.43
C SER A 77 -10.58 6.09 9.92
N ILE A 78 -11.72 5.84 9.26
CA ILE A 78 -11.90 6.08 7.82
C ILE A 78 -11.89 7.59 7.53
N GLN A 79 -12.54 8.39 8.37
CA GLN A 79 -12.51 9.85 8.23
C GLN A 79 -11.09 10.42 8.45
N PHE A 80 -10.35 9.89 9.43
CA PHE A 80 -8.95 10.25 9.64
C PHE A 80 -8.08 9.93 8.43
N LEU A 81 -8.17 8.71 7.88
CA LEU A 81 -7.41 8.30 6.69
C LEU A 81 -7.73 9.19 5.49
N ARG A 82 -9.02 9.48 5.27
CA ARG A 82 -9.48 10.38 4.20
C ARG A 82 -8.89 11.78 4.35
N GLY A 83 -8.88 12.32 5.58
CA GLY A 83 -8.28 13.62 5.89
C GLY A 83 -6.77 13.63 5.62
N LEU A 84 -6.06 12.59 6.08
CA LEU A 84 -4.62 12.45 5.90
C LEU A 84 -4.23 12.34 4.41
N TYR A 85 -4.91 11.49 3.64
CA TYR A 85 -4.64 11.36 2.20
C TYR A 85 -4.93 12.65 1.44
N ARG A 86 -6.03 13.36 1.76
CA ARG A 86 -6.34 14.66 1.17
C ARG A 86 -5.27 15.71 1.48
N ALA A 87 -4.79 15.76 2.72
CA ALA A 87 -3.71 16.66 3.10
C ALA A 87 -2.43 16.37 2.29
N ILE A 88 -2.08 15.09 2.14
CA ILE A 88 -0.94 14.68 1.29
C ILE A 88 -1.14 15.12 -0.17
N LEU A 89 -2.33 14.90 -0.73
CA LEU A 89 -2.66 15.26 -2.12
C LEU A 89 -2.60 16.78 -2.38
N VAL A 90 -2.92 17.60 -1.37
CA VAL A 90 -2.81 19.07 -1.46
C VAL A 90 -1.36 19.53 -1.42
N GLU A 91 -0.50 18.87 -0.64
CA GLU A 91 0.89 19.29 -0.45
C GLU A 91 1.82 18.82 -1.57
N LEU A 92 1.68 17.58 -2.06
CA LEU A 92 2.62 16.99 -3.03
C LEU A 92 2.86 17.83 -4.30
N PRO A 93 1.85 18.45 -4.95
CA PRO A 93 2.07 19.29 -6.12
C PRO A 93 3.04 20.47 -5.85
N LYS A 94 3.04 21.00 -4.62
CA LYS A 94 3.94 22.10 -4.24
C LYS A 94 5.40 21.67 -4.31
N ALA A 95 5.71 20.41 -3.98
CA ALA A 95 7.08 19.89 -4.06
C ALA A 95 7.66 19.96 -5.48
N SER A 96 6.84 19.81 -6.53
CA SER A 96 7.31 19.96 -7.91
C SER A 96 7.67 21.40 -8.24
N ALA A 97 6.90 22.35 -7.73
CA ALA A 97 7.08 23.77 -8.01
C ALA A 97 8.24 24.38 -7.21
N THR A 98 8.36 24.00 -5.94
CA THR A 98 9.36 24.55 -5.01
C THR A 98 10.64 23.74 -4.95
N LYS A 99 10.63 22.49 -5.45
CA LYS A 99 11.69 21.50 -5.25
C LYS A 99 11.99 21.24 -3.76
N ASP A 100 11.00 21.45 -2.90
CA ASP A 100 11.14 21.25 -1.45
C ASP A 100 11.04 19.76 -1.09
N ILE A 101 12.18 19.16 -0.79
CA ILE A 101 12.31 17.75 -0.40
C ILE A 101 11.57 17.43 0.92
N THR A 102 11.35 18.42 1.78
CA THR A 102 10.70 18.21 3.09
C THR A 102 9.23 17.83 2.95
N ILE A 103 8.56 18.33 1.90
CA ILE A 103 7.17 17.99 1.57
C ILE A 103 7.06 16.50 1.26
N ILE A 104 7.94 15.99 0.39
CA ILE A 104 7.96 14.57 0.01
C ILE A 104 8.34 13.70 1.21
N THR A 105 9.33 14.12 1.99
CA THR A 105 9.80 13.39 3.18
C THR A 105 8.70 13.25 4.23
N ARG A 106 7.90 14.29 4.45
CA ARG A 106 6.78 14.24 5.39
C ARG A 106 5.68 13.29 4.92
N ALA A 107 5.30 13.34 3.64
CA ALA A 107 4.34 12.41 3.05
C ALA A 107 4.83 10.96 3.14
N GLU A 108 6.11 10.72 2.85
CA GLU A 108 6.75 9.40 2.97
C GLU A 108 6.66 8.86 4.41
N LYS A 109 6.90 9.72 5.42
CA LYS A 109 6.76 9.31 6.83
C LYS A 109 5.35 8.84 7.17
N TYR A 110 4.32 9.62 6.80
CA TYR A 110 2.93 9.24 7.06
C TYR A 110 2.55 7.92 6.39
N ILE A 111 2.90 7.74 5.11
CA ILE A 111 2.60 6.51 4.38
C ILE A 111 3.39 5.31 4.92
N SER A 112 4.62 5.52 5.39
CA SER A 112 5.43 4.48 6.03
C SER A 112 4.78 4.01 7.34
N GLU A 113 4.28 4.94 8.14
CA GLU A 113 3.60 4.63 9.41
C GLU A 113 2.28 3.88 9.17
N LEU A 114 1.46 4.32 8.22
CA LEU A 114 0.24 3.60 7.82
C LEU A 114 0.54 2.20 7.30
N LYS A 115 1.60 2.04 6.51
CA LYS A 115 2.05 0.71 6.05
C LYS A 115 2.42 -0.19 7.22
N ASN A 116 3.17 0.32 8.19
CA ASN A 116 3.57 -0.46 9.36
C ASN A 116 2.35 -0.91 10.18
N ILE A 117 1.39 -0.01 10.40
CA ILE A 117 0.10 -0.36 11.04
C ILE A 117 -0.62 -1.46 10.25
N TRP A 118 -0.72 -1.30 8.93
CA TRP A 118 -1.37 -2.28 8.05
C TRP A 118 -0.73 -3.67 8.13
N VAL A 119 0.60 -3.73 8.10
CA VAL A 119 1.33 -5.00 8.22
C VAL A 119 1.10 -5.64 9.60
N ASN A 120 1.17 -4.86 10.67
CA ASN A 120 1.11 -5.39 12.02
C ASN A 120 -0.29 -5.79 12.48
N HIS A 121 -1.34 -5.17 11.94
CA HIS A 121 -2.71 -5.43 12.37
C HIS A 121 -3.51 -6.19 11.32
N VAL A 122 -3.50 -5.77 10.05
CA VAL A 122 -4.34 -6.40 9.03
C VAL A 122 -3.68 -7.67 8.48
N MET A 123 -2.39 -7.62 8.16
CA MET A 123 -1.70 -8.77 7.58
C MET A 123 -1.38 -9.86 8.63
N ALA A 124 -1.11 -9.46 9.88
CA ALA A 124 -0.81 -10.39 10.96
C ALA A 124 -2.04 -11.22 11.41
N GLU A 125 -3.25 -10.64 11.36
CA GLU A 125 -4.50 -11.33 11.73
C GLU A 125 -4.83 -12.53 10.83
N LYS A 126 -4.45 -12.50 9.54
CA LYS A 126 -4.60 -13.69 8.66
C LYS A 126 -3.58 -14.80 8.97
N GLY A 127 -2.41 -14.45 9.48
CA GLY A 127 -1.39 -15.43 9.89
C GLY A 127 -1.77 -16.23 11.13
N SER A 128 -2.61 -15.66 12.01
CA SER A 128 -3.09 -16.32 13.23
C SER A 128 -4.43 -17.06 13.08
N SER A 129 -5.17 -16.78 12.00
CA SER A 129 -6.44 -17.46 11.67
C SER A 129 -6.26 -18.87 11.06
N ILE A 130 -5.05 -19.28 10.69
CA ILE A 130 -4.75 -20.70 10.39
C ILE A 130 -4.38 -21.38 11.71
N LYS A 131 -5.37 -21.60 12.59
CA LYS A 131 -5.20 -22.56 13.69
C LYS A 131 -5.32 -23.97 13.09
N ASP A 132 -4.21 -24.68 13.13
CA ASP A 132 -4.03 -26.05 12.68
C ASP A 132 -5.11 -26.98 13.29
N PRO A 133 -6.00 -27.60 12.48
CA PRO A 133 -7.06 -28.49 12.99
C PRO A 133 -6.53 -29.73 13.72
N GLN A 134 -5.21 -29.99 13.65
CA GLN A 134 -4.60 -31.19 14.22
C GLN A 134 -4.22 -31.08 15.71
N LYS A 135 -4.35 -29.92 16.37
CA LYS A 135 -4.05 -29.78 17.81
C LYS A 135 -5.22 -29.97 18.77
N GLU A 136 -6.47 -30.02 18.30
CA GLU A 136 -7.65 -30.28 19.15
C GLU A 136 -7.76 -31.78 19.51
N ASN A 137 -7.33 -32.68 18.63
CA ASN A 137 -7.58 -34.11 18.77
C ASN A 137 -6.61 -34.86 19.73
N GLN A 138 -5.61 -34.17 20.27
CA GLN A 138 -4.66 -34.75 21.24
C GLN A 138 -5.01 -34.44 22.70
N ARG A 139 -5.91 -33.47 22.96
CA ARG A 139 -6.36 -33.17 24.33
C ARG A 139 -7.47 -34.10 24.84
N SER A 140 -8.18 -34.78 23.95
CA SER A 140 -9.24 -35.74 24.33
C SER A 140 -8.72 -37.10 24.79
N HIS A 141 -7.50 -37.50 24.40
CA HIS A 141 -6.97 -38.84 24.70
C HIS A 141 -6.19 -38.95 26.01
N MET A 142 -5.79 -37.83 26.64
CA MET A 142 -5.04 -37.86 27.91
C MET A 142 -5.92 -37.88 29.17
N SER A 143 -7.24 -37.77 29.06
CA SER A 143 -8.16 -37.79 30.21
C SER A 143 -8.75 -39.16 30.53
N SER A 144 -8.35 -40.24 29.83
CA SER A 144 -8.94 -41.59 29.98
C SER A 144 -8.08 -42.59 30.76
N PHE A 145 -6.91 -42.22 31.28
CA PHE A 145 -6.11 -43.13 32.13
C PHE A 145 -5.85 -42.49 33.49
N SER A 146 -6.84 -42.61 34.36
CA SER A 146 -6.67 -42.53 35.81
C SER A 146 -7.74 -43.43 36.44
N VAL A 147 -7.40 -44.70 36.62
CA VAL A 147 -7.98 -45.64 37.57
C VAL A 147 -6.82 -46.31 38.29
#